data_AF-A0A2N1MTL5-F1
#
_entry.id   AF-A0A2N1MTL5-F1
#
_cell.length_a   1.000
_cell.length_b   1.000
_cell.length_c   1.000
_cell.angle_alpha   90.00
_cell.angle_beta   90.00
_cell.angle_gamma   90.00
#
_symmetry.space_group_name_H-M   'P 1'
#
loop_
_entity.id
_entity.type
_entity.pdbx_description
1 polymer ?
#
loop_
_entity_poly.entity_id
_entity_poly.type
_entity_poly.pdbx_seq_one_letter_code
_entity_poly.pdbx_strand_id
1 'polypeptide(L)'
;MPVFAEVTKKYNLPDFCKGSPKIVKSSDVTVPRVANASEGYTLDKFFNESPETRPTFYFPEDRCGPDIIFFVEFEQVTVPVFVQVKLRYVVKEMAKALSTIHPHMFYKNKNGVVYDEKSNKPIIDKIVKICEVGSIGLLVAYPADVFQESYVTNDHTHFLRNQSSTKQLIGIIDHENASTVFQGDHLQFLDELKRTAKRNREEEAGEEAGEEASKEAENSKSKKSRKPRKKQKRRN
;
A
#
# COMPACT_ATOMS: atom_id res chain seq x y z
N MET A 1 -3.76 16.85 -13.00
CA MET A 1 -3.18 16.45 -11.69
C MET A 1 -1.84 17.15 -11.53
N PRO A 2 -1.58 17.88 -10.42
CA PRO A 2 -0.36 18.66 -10.21
C PRO A 2 0.93 17.85 -10.35
N VAL A 3 0.91 16.60 -9.85
CA VAL A 3 2.02 15.63 -9.97
C VAL A 3 2.57 15.57 -11.40
N PHE A 4 1.72 15.44 -12.41
CA PHE A 4 2.18 15.28 -13.80
C PHE A 4 2.70 16.58 -14.43
N ALA A 5 2.23 17.75 -13.95
CA ALA A 5 2.63 19.04 -14.48
C ALA A 5 4.03 19.47 -14.03
N GLU A 6 4.51 18.98 -12.88
CA GLU A 6 5.90 19.16 -12.46
C GLU A 6 6.84 18.17 -13.16
N VAL A 7 6.38 16.94 -13.42
CA VAL A 7 7.20 15.91 -14.07
C VAL A 7 7.51 16.25 -15.52
N THR A 8 6.53 16.74 -16.29
CA THR A 8 6.74 17.15 -17.69
C THR A 8 7.78 18.26 -17.87
N LYS A 9 8.02 19.08 -16.84
CA LYS A 9 9.00 20.17 -16.90
C LYS A 9 10.44 19.70 -16.73
N LYS A 10 10.66 18.56 -16.07
CA LYS A 10 11.99 18.06 -15.70
C LYS A 10 12.37 16.76 -16.40
N TYR A 11 11.40 15.96 -16.85
CA TYR A 11 11.65 14.61 -17.35
C TYR A 11 10.87 14.30 -18.63
N ASN A 12 11.47 13.48 -19.49
CA ASN A 12 10.76 12.89 -20.62
C ASN A 12 9.78 11.84 -20.09
N LEU A 13 8.48 12.13 -20.19
CA LEU A 13 7.45 11.18 -19.81
C LEU A 13 7.38 10.00 -20.78
N PRO A 14 6.92 8.82 -20.33
CA PRO A 14 6.63 7.71 -21.22
C PRO A 14 5.62 8.09 -22.31
N ASP A 15 5.73 7.48 -23.49
CA ASP A 15 4.88 7.81 -24.67
C ASP A 15 3.37 7.72 -24.41
N PHE A 16 2.96 6.92 -23.42
CA PHE A 16 1.55 6.75 -23.07
C PHE A 16 0.97 7.96 -22.30
N CYS A 17 1.83 8.79 -21.71
CA CYS A 17 1.45 9.97 -20.94
C CYS A 17 1.23 11.20 -21.84
N LYS A 18 0.45 11.05 -22.92
CA LYS A 18 0.12 12.14 -23.84
C LYS A 18 -1.16 12.88 -23.42
N GLY A 19 -1.10 14.21 -23.49
CA GLY A 19 -2.22 15.07 -23.13
C GLY A 19 -2.39 15.26 -21.62
N SER A 20 -3.51 15.86 -21.23
CA SER A 20 -3.82 16.14 -19.82
C SER A 20 -4.51 14.95 -19.16
N PRO A 21 -3.94 14.37 -18.07
CA PRO A 21 -4.52 13.22 -17.41
C PRO A 21 -5.86 13.56 -16.74
N LYS A 22 -6.84 12.67 -16.90
CA LYS A 22 -8.15 12.73 -16.24
C LYS A 22 -8.41 11.45 -15.45
N ILE A 23 -8.87 11.58 -14.21
CA ILE A 23 -9.30 10.40 -13.44
C ILE A 23 -10.56 9.84 -14.09
N VAL A 24 -10.53 8.55 -14.40
CA VAL A 24 -11.69 7.82 -14.93
C VAL A 24 -12.70 7.64 -13.81
N LYS A 25 -13.92 8.09 -14.03
CA LYS A 25 -15.04 7.99 -13.10
C LYS A 25 -16.32 7.71 -13.89
N SER A 26 -17.25 6.98 -13.29
CA SER A 26 -18.56 6.78 -13.88
C SER A 26 -19.31 8.11 -14.04
N SER A 27 -20.07 8.23 -15.12
CA SER A 27 -21.06 9.30 -15.32
C SER A 27 -22.36 9.03 -14.54
N ASP A 28 -22.59 7.79 -14.13
CA ASP A 28 -23.72 7.40 -13.30
C ASP A 28 -23.44 7.77 -11.84
N VAL A 29 -24.26 8.68 -11.32
CA VAL A 29 -24.15 9.19 -9.95
C VAL A 29 -24.52 8.15 -8.89
N THR A 30 -25.13 7.03 -9.28
CA THR A 30 -25.48 5.92 -8.38
C THR A 30 -24.30 5.00 -8.11
N VAL A 31 -23.27 5.01 -8.98
CA VAL A 31 -22.06 4.22 -8.79
C VAL A 31 -21.24 4.83 -7.64
N PRO A 32 -20.88 4.03 -6.62
CA PRO A 32 -20.11 4.54 -5.50
C PRO A 32 -18.74 5.03 -5.97
N ARG A 33 -18.29 6.17 -5.43
CA ARG A 33 -16.96 6.70 -5.76
C ARG A 33 -15.83 5.82 -5.23
N VAL A 34 -16.09 5.14 -4.13
CA VAL A 34 -15.10 4.34 -3.40
C VAL A 34 -15.70 2.96 -3.13
N ALA A 35 -14.91 1.91 -3.36
CA ALA A 35 -15.22 0.56 -2.93
C ALA A 35 -14.02 -0.07 -2.23
N ASN A 36 -14.30 -0.92 -1.25
CA ASN A 36 -13.30 -1.74 -0.56
C ASN A 36 -13.45 -3.19 -1.02
N ALA A 37 -12.35 -3.93 -0.95
CA ALA A 37 -12.37 -5.37 -1.11
C ALA A 37 -13.35 -6.02 -0.13
N SER A 38 -14.18 -6.91 -0.64
CA SER A 38 -15.15 -7.67 0.14
C SER A 38 -15.44 -9.00 -0.55
N GLU A 39 -16.16 -9.92 0.11
CA GLU A 39 -16.56 -11.19 -0.49
C GLU A 39 -17.34 -11.02 -1.82
N GLY A 40 -18.09 -9.93 -1.98
CA GLY A 40 -18.88 -9.62 -3.18
C GLY A 40 -18.22 -8.68 -4.20
N TYR A 41 -17.06 -8.11 -3.86
CA TYR A 41 -16.36 -7.14 -4.70
C TYR A 41 -14.85 -7.29 -4.55
N THR A 42 -14.24 -8.00 -5.52
CA THR A 42 -12.83 -8.39 -5.51
C THR A 42 -12.01 -7.56 -6.50
N LEU A 43 -10.69 -7.65 -6.42
CA LEU A 43 -9.78 -7.02 -7.37
C LEU A 43 -10.06 -7.44 -8.82
N ASP A 44 -10.32 -8.72 -9.05
CA ASP A 44 -10.65 -9.23 -10.38
C ASP A 44 -11.93 -8.58 -10.92
N LYS A 45 -12.96 -8.45 -10.09
CA LYS A 45 -14.20 -7.79 -10.46
C LYS A 45 -13.98 -6.32 -10.82
N PHE A 46 -13.22 -5.58 -10.01
CA PHE A 46 -12.87 -4.18 -10.28
C PHE A 46 -12.18 -3.99 -11.64
N PHE A 47 -11.25 -4.90 -12.00
CA PHE A 47 -10.55 -4.85 -13.29
C PHE A 47 -11.40 -5.33 -14.49
N ASN A 48 -12.47 -6.10 -14.26
CA ASN A 48 -13.36 -6.60 -15.32
C ASN A 48 -14.57 -5.68 -15.60
N GLU A 49 -14.93 -4.80 -14.66
CA GLU A 49 -16.06 -3.87 -14.84
C GLU A 49 -15.74 -2.76 -15.85
N SER A 50 -16.74 -2.23 -16.53
CA SER A 50 -16.55 -1.10 -17.44
C SER A 50 -16.45 0.22 -16.65
N PRO A 51 -15.84 1.28 -17.22
CA PRO A 51 -15.73 2.59 -16.55
C PRO A 51 -17.07 3.16 -16.04
N GLU A 52 -18.18 2.80 -16.67
CA GLU A 52 -19.53 3.25 -16.34
C GLU A 52 -20.09 2.59 -15.09
N THR A 53 -19.64 1.37 -14.74
CA THR A 53 -20.10 0.65 -13.55
C THR A 53 -19.06 0.59 -12.45
N ARG A 54 -17.80 0.88 -12.79
CA ARG A 54 -16.66 0.76 -11.89
C ARG A 54 -16.60 1.94 -10.91
N PRO A 55 -16.39 1.68 -9.60
CA PRO A 55 -16.03 2.71 -8.64
C PRO A 55 -14.78 3.49 -9.07
N THR A 56 -14.70 4.76 -8.69
CA THR A 56 -13.54 5.59 -9.06
C THR A 56 -12.26 5.13 -8.35
N PHE A 57 -12.35 4.81 -7.07
CA PHE A 57 -11.25 4.33 -6.24
C PHE A 57 -11.58 2.99 -5.62
N TYR A 58 -10.64 2.06 -5.70
CA TYR A 58 -10.73 0.74 -5.09
C TYR A 58 -9.65 0.55 -4.03
N PHE A 59 -10.03 0.13 -2.85
CA PHE A 59 -9.14 -0.26 -1.76
C PHE A 59 -9.06 -1.79 -1.74
N PRO A 60 -7.98 -2.39 -2.24
CA PRO A 60 -7.85 -3.83 -2.27
C PRO A 60 -7.60 -4.40 -0.87
N GLU A 61 -7.68 -5.71 -0.76
CA GLU A 61 -7.36 -6.45 0.45
C GLU A 61 -5.87 -6.37 0.82
N ASP A 62 -5.56 -6.50 2.11
CA ASP A 62 -4.23 -6.27 2.71
C ASP A 62 -3.04 -6.94 2.00
N ARG A 63 -3.27 -8.08 1.34
CA ARG A 63 -2.22 -8.86 0.68
C ARG A 63 -1.98 -8.47 -0.77
N CYS A 64 -2.83 -7.64 -1.37
CA CYS A 64 -2.72 -7.26 -2.77
C CYS A 64 -1.42 -6.51 -3.07
N GLY A 65 -1.02 -5.59 -2.19
CA GLY A 65 0.13 -4.72 -2.41
C GLY A 65 -0.26 -3.25 -2.22
N PRO A 66 -0.90 -2.60 -3.21
CA PRO A 66 -1.25 -1.19 -3.13
C PRO A 66 -2.38 -0.96 -2.13
N ASP A 67 -2.49 0.26 -1.60
CA ASP A 67 -3.60 0.66 -0.72
C ASP A 67 -4.79 1.20 -1.52
N ILE A 68 -4.54 1.78 -2.70
CA ILE A 68 -5.58 2.36 -3.56
C ILE A 68 -5.26 2.05 -5.03
N ILE A 69 -6.29 1.70 -5.80
CA ILE A 69 -6.22 1.52 -7.24
C ILE A 69 -7.28 2.38 -7.91
N PHE A 70 -6.91 3.07 -8.98
CA PHE A 70 -7.85 3.79 -9.85
C PHE A 70 -7.31 3.84 -11.28
N PHE A 71 -8.05 4.46 -12.20
CA PHE A 71 -7.63 4.60 -13.59
C PHE A 71 -7.51 6.06 -13.99
N VAL A 72 -6.53 6.33 -14.84
CA VAL A 72 -6.33 7.64 -15.47
C VAL A 72 -6.40 7.48 -16.98
N GLU A 73 -7.20 8.32 -17.61
CA GLU A 73 -7.28 8.48 -19.04
C GLU A 73 -6.31 9.58 -19.49
N PHE A 74 -5.46 9.21 -20.43
CA PHE A 74 -4.67 10.08 -21.29
C PHE A 74 -5.32 10.14 -22.67
N GLU A 75 -4.83 11.00 -23.56
CA GLU A 75 -5.43 11.22 -24.89
C GLU A 75 -5.64 9.94 -25.71
N GLN A 76 -4.78 8.93 -25.53
CA GLN A 76 -4.77 7.73 -26.36
C GLN A 76 -5.05 6.44 -25.59
N VAL A 77 -4.90 6.45 -24.26
CA VAL A 77 -4.96 5.24 -23.44
C VAL A 77 -5.53 5.52 -22.06
N THR A 78 -6.16 4.50 -21.48
CA THR A 78 -6.48 4.45 -20.05
C THR A 78 -5.54 3.48 -19.37
N VAL A 79 -4.89 3.92 -18.30
CA VAL A 79 -3.90 3.14 -17.55
C VAL A 79 -4.28 3.03 -16.07
N PRO A 80 -3.97 1.91 -15.40
CA PRO A 80 -4.16 1.79 -13.97
C PRO A 80 -3.11 2.61 -13.20
N VAL A 81 -3.53 3.12 -12.05
CA VAL A 81 -2.71 3.80 -11.06
C VAL A 81 -2.74 2.99 -9.77
N PHE A 82 -1.56 2.62 -9.27
CA PHE A 82 -1.36 1.89 -8.04
C PHE A 82 -0.75 2.80 -6.99
N VAL A 83 -1.46 3.05 -5.90
CA VAL A 83 -1.00 3.95 -4.84
C VAL A 83 -0.65 3.15 -3.60
N GLN A 84 0.55 3.38 -3.08
CA GLN A 84 0.91 3.00 -1.73
C GLN A 84 1.11 4.24 -0.88
N VAL A 85 0.43 4.30 0.25
CA VAL A 85 0.57 5.32 1.26
C VAL A 85 1.45 4.79 2.41
N LYS A 86 2.52 5.51 2.74
CA LYS A 86 3.44 5.22 3.83
C LYS A 86 3.52 6.44 4.75
N LEU A 87 2.61 6.52 5.72
CA LEU A 87 2.57 7.58 6.73
C LEU A 87 3.60 7.39 7.85
N ARG A 88 4.90 7.51 7.55
CA ARG A 88 6.02 7.30 8.50
C ARG A 88 7.08 8.39 8.34
N TYR A 89 7.84 8.68 9.38
CA TYR A 89 8.98 9.61 9.29
C TYR A 89 10.20 9.00 8.58
N VAL A 90 10.27 7.67 8.49
CA VAL A 90 11.36 6.95 7.81
C VAL A 90 10.77 5.79 7.04
N VAL A 91 11.10 5.70 5.75
CA VAL A 91 10.82 4.54 4.90
C VAL A 91 12.08 3.66 4.86
N LYS A 92 12.18 2.70 5.79
CA LYS A 92 13.39 1.88 5.97
C LYS A 92 13.73 0.98 4.77
N GLU A 93 12.74 0.58 3.98
CA GLU A 93 12.91 -0.37 2.87
C GLU A 93 12.20 0.18 1.61
N MET A 94 12.84 1.12 0.91
CA MET A 94 12.24 1.76 -0.27
C MET A 94 11.90 0.77 -1.38
N ALA A 95 12.80 -0.18 -1.67
CA ALA A 95 12.55 -1.23 -2.67
C ALA A 95 11.28 -2.04 -2.36
N LYS A 96 11.00 -2.29 -1.07
CA LYS A 96 9.78 -2.97 -0.64
C LYS A 96 8.56 -2.08 -0.80
N ALA A 97 8.65 -0.80 -0.47
CA ALA A 97 7.57 0.15 -0.70
C ALA A 97 7.24 0.32 -2.19
N LEU A 98 8.25 0.32 -3.06
CA LEU A 98 8.07 0.36 -4.51
C LEU A 98 7.54 -0.98 -5.06
N SER A 99 7.88 -2.11 -4.44
CA SER A 99 7.33 -3.40 -4.87
C SER A 99 5.81 -3.49 -4.71
N THR A 100 5.21 -2.78 -3.76
CA THR A 100 3.75 -2.89 -3.55
C THR A 100 2.94 -2.21 -4.64
N ILE A 101 3.54 -1.29 -5.40
CA ILE A 101 2.91 -0.61 -6.54
C ILE A 101 3.30 -1.22 -7.89
N HIS A 102 4.10 -2.29 -7.89
CA HIS A 102 4.51 -2.98 -9.12
C HIS A 102 3.57 -4.18 -9.38
N PRO A 103 2.85 -4.26 -10.53
CA PRO A 103 1.82 -5.27 -10.76
C PRO A 103 2.35 -6.71 -10.69
N HIS A 104 3.56 -6.99 -11.18
CA HIS A 104 4.20 -8.31 -11.03
C HIS A 104 4.47 -8.76 -9.59
N MET A 105 4.38 -7.85 -8.62
CA MET A 105 4.65 -8.11 -7.22
C MET A 105 3.38 -8.26 -6.38
N PHE A 106 2.20 -8.13 -7.01
CA PHE A 106 0.93 -8.28 -6.30
C PHE A 106 0.81 -9.67 -5.70
N TYR A 107 0.30 -9.74 -4.46
CA TYR A 107 0.19 -10.96 -3.67
C TYR A 107 1.50 -11.71 -3.40
N LYS A 108 2.66 -11.19 -3.81
CA LYS A 108 3.96 -11.83 -3.54
C LYS A 108 4.47 -11.42 -2.17
N ASN A 109 4.97 -12.40 -1.44
CA ASN A 109 5.76 -12.13 -0.24
C ASN A 109 7.18 -11.68 -0.62
N LYS A 110 8.00 -11.36 0.40
CA LYS A 110 9.41 -10.96 0.24
C LYS A 110 10.30 -11.97 -0.51
N ASN A 111 9.89 -13.23 -0.59
CA ASN A 111 10.61 -14.28 -1.31
C ASN A 111 10.09 -14.48 -2.74
N GLY A 112 9.14 -13.65 -3.19
CA GLY A 112 8.52 -13.75 -4.52
C GLY A 112 7.42 -14.81 -4.64
N VAL A 113 7.05 -15.48 -3.55
CA VAL A 113 6.00 -16.51 -3.55
C VAL A 113 4.63 -15.83 -3.50
N VAL A 114 3.77 -16.18 -4.46
CA VAL A 114 2.39 -15.69 -4.56
C VAL A 114 1.53 -16.35 -3.48
N TYR A 115 0.86 -15.56 -2.67
CA TYR A 115 -0.15 -16.05 -1.72
C TYR A 115 -1.33 -16.64 -2.49
N ASP A 116 -1.82 -17.82 -2.10
CA ASP A 116 -2.89 -18.54 -2.78
C ASP A 116 -2.76 -18.51 -4.32
N GLU A 117 -1.64 -19.06 -4.80
CA GLU A 117 -1.23 -18.94 -6.21
C GLU A 117 -2.34 -19.36 -7.20
N LYS A 118 -3.15 -20.36 -6.87
CA LYS A 118 -4.22 -20.84 -7.75
C LYS A 118 -5.29 -19.77 -8.03
N SER A 119 -5.64 -18.97 -7.02
CA SER A 119 -6.65 -17.92 -7.16
C SER A 119 -6.05 -16.62 -7.67
N ASN A 120 -4.85 -16.25 -7.20
CA ASN A 120 -4.28 -14.93 -7.45
C ASN A 120 -3.45 -14.83 -8.74
N LYS A 121 -2.84 -15.92 -9.21
CA LYS A 121 -2.03 -15.89 -10.43
C LYS A 121 -2.81 -15.45 -11.68
N PRO A 122 -4.03 -15.96 -11.95
CA PRO A 122 -4.83 -15.48 -13.08
C PRO A 122 -5.17 -13.98 -13.00
N ILE A 123 -5.36 -13.46 -11.78
CA ILE A 123 -5.65 -12.04 -11.53
C ILE A 123 -4.42 -11.20 -11.83
N ILE A 124 -3.25 -11.62 -11.34
CA ILE A 124 -1.97 -10.95 -11.61
C ILE A 124 -1.70 -10.91 -13.11
N ASP A 125 -1.78 -12.06 -13.80
CA ASP A 125 -1.51 -12.16 -15.24
C ASP A 125 -2.43 -11.23 -16.06
N LYS A 126 -3.70 -11.12 -15.66
CA LYS A 126 -4.66 -10.19 -16.28
C LYS A 126 -4.27 -8.73 -16.05
N ILE A 127 -3.94 -8.34 -14.83
CA ILE A 127 -3.53 -6.97 -14.49
C ILE A 127 -2.26 -6.60 -15.24
N VAL A 128 -1.28 -7.51 -15.30
CA VAL A 128 -0.02 -7.34 -16.04
C VAL A 128 -0.28 -7.09 -17.51
N LYS A 129 -1.19 -7.87 -18.11
CA LYS A 129 -1.59 -7.68 -19.51
C LYS A 129 -2.23 -6.31 -19.74
N ILE A 130 -3.09 -5.85 -18.82
CA ILE A 130 -3.67 -4.49 -18.87
C ILE A 130 -2.57 -3.42 -18.78
N CYS A 131 -1.51 -3.68 -18.01
CA CYS A 131 -0.38 -2.76 -17.84
C CYS A 131 0.60 -2.74 -19.02
N GLU A 132 0.44 -3.57 -20.06
CA GLU A 132 1.30 -3.57 -21.25
C GLU A 132 1.27 -2.22 -21.98
N VAL A 133 0.11 -1.54 -22.01
CA VAL A 133 -0.03 -0.20 -22.61
C VAL A 133 0.58 0.91 -21.75
N GLY A 134 0.75 0.65 -20.45
CA GLY A 134 1.28 1.58 -19.47
C GLY A 134 0.66 1.36 -18.09
N SER A 135 1.38 1.79 -17.05
CA SER A 135 0.84 1.88 -15.68
C SER A 135 1.53 3.00 -14.91
N ILE A 136 0.91 3.46 -13.83
CA ILE A 136 1.49 4.46 -12.93
C ILE A 136 1.54 3.88 -11.53
N GLY A 137 2.71 3.93 -10.90
CA GLY A 137 2.88 3.65 -9.48
C GLY A 137 3.11 4.96 -8.71
N LEU A 138 2.33 5.20 -7.66
CA LEU A 138 2.49 6.36 -6.78
C LEU A 138 2.83 5.90 -5.37
N LEU A 139 3.98 6.34 -4.86
CA LEU A 139 4.35 6.14 -3.47
C LEU A 139 4.18 7.46 -2.71
N VAL A 140 3.21 7.52 -1.81
CA VAL A 140 3.02 8.65 -0.88
C VAL A 140 3.79 8.35 0.40
N ALA A 141 5.05 8.75 0.45
CA ALA A 141 5.97 8.61 1.58
C ALA A 141 5.99 9.84 2.49
N TYR A 142 4.82 10.40 2.81
CA TYR A 142 4.73 11.59 3.67
C TYR A 142 4.59 11.23 5.16
N PRO A 143 5.23 11.92 6.11
CA PRO A 143 6.16 13.05 5.97
C PRO A 143 7.63 12.59 6.04
N ALA A 144 7.98 11.45 5.47
CA ALA A 144 9.39 11.10 5.34
C ALA A 144 10.03 11.98 4.25
N ASP A 145 11.30 12.31 4.41
CA ASP A 145 12.13 12.75 3.30
C ASP A 145 12.70 11.50 2.61
N VAL A 146 12.51 11.40 1.30
CA VAL A 146 13.01 10.26 0.52
C VAL A 146 14.20 10.71 -0.32
N PHE A 147 15.41 10.38 0.12
CA PHE A 147 16.66 10.67 -0.60
C PHE A 147 16.89 9.77 -1.84
N GLN A 148 15.85 9.48 -2.62
CA GLN A 148 15.96 8.86 -3.94
C GLN A 148 15.37 9.79 -4.99
N GLU A 149 16.07 9.94 -6.11
CA GLU A 149 15.56 10.73 -7.24
C GLU A 149 14.16 10.22 -7.61
N SER A 150 13.21 11.14 -7.55
CA SER A 150 11.77 10.90 -7.43
C SER A 150 11.09 10.22 -8.63
N TYR A 151 11.85 9.84 -9.65
CA TYR A 151 11.34 9.33 -10.93
C TYR A 151 12.24 8.23 -11.50
N VAL A 152 12.15 7.03 -10.93
CA VAL A 152 12.77 5.85 -11.53
C VAL A 152 11.91 5.39 -12.69
N THR A 153 12.23 5.85 -13.90
CA THR A 153 11.81 5.18 -15.14
C THR A 153 12.87 4.17 -15.55
N ASN A 154 12.50 2.88 -15.56
CA ASN A 154 13.14 1.78 -16.28
C ASN A 154 14.64 1.48 -16.12
N ASP A 155 15.33 1.83 -15.03
CA ASP A 155 16.59 1.15 -14.71
C ASP A 155 16.60 0.67 -13.25
N HIS A 156 15.99 -0.49 -13.07
CA HIS A 156 16.05 -1.20 -11.81
C HIS A 156 17.47 -1.69 -11.56
N THR A 157 18.09 -1.18 -10.50
CA THR A 157 19.33 -1.74 -9.98
C THR A 157 19.12 -3.20 -9.56
N HIS A 158 19.77 -4.07 -10.33
CA HIS A 158 20.26 -5.42 -10.06
C HIS A 158 19.31 -6.62 -9.78
N PHE A 159 18.00 -6.46 -9.54
CA PHE A 159 17.11 -7.64 -9.38
C PHE A 159 15.85 -7.70 -10.26
N LEU A 160 15.47 -6.60 -10.93
CA LEU A 160 14.28 -6.56 -11.79
C LEU A 160 14.62 -6.38 -13.28
N ARG A 161 15.90 -6.51 -13.63
CA ARG A 161 16.46 -6.07 -14.93
C ARG A 161 16.08 -6.94 -16.14
N ASN A 162 15.31 -8.03 -15.96
CA ASN A 162 15.18 -9.04 -17.01
C ASN A 162 13.77 -9.62 -17.28
N GLN A 163 12.68 -9.04 -16.76
CA GLN A 163 11.36 -9.68 -16.93
C GLN A 163 10.15 -8.81 -17.27
N SER A 164 10.29 -7.50 -17.54
CA SER A 164 9.09 -6.68 -17.80
C SER A 164 9.20 -5.76 -19.00
N SER A 165 8.36 -6.01 -20.01
CA SER A 165 8.04 -5.10 -21.12
C SER A 165 7.11 -3.95 -20.71
N THR A 166 6.65 -3.91 -19.45
CA THR A 166 5.68 -2.92 -18.98
C THR A 166 6.30 -1.53 -18.81
N LYS A 167 5.75 -0.54 -19.52
CA LYS A 167 6.07 0.88 -19.31
C LYS A 167 5.41 1.37 -18.02
N GLN A 168 6.13 1.38 -16.89
CA GLN A 168 5.61 1.95 -15.63
C GLN A 168 6.23 3.32 -15.35
N LEU A 169 5.39 4.33 -15.08
CA LEU A 169 5.81 5.60 -14.51
C LEU A 169 5.74 5.52 -12.98
N ILE A 170 6.81 5.87 -12.28
CA ILE A 170 6.83 5.91 -10.81
C ILE A 170 6.88 7.37 -10.37
N GLY A 171 5.95 7.77 -9.51
CA GLY A 171 5.96 9.05 -8.81
C GLY A 171 6.13 8.84 -7.31
N ILE A 172 7.07 9.55 -6.70
CA ILE A 172 7.27 9.56 -5.24
C ILE A 172 6.82 10.91 -4.71
N ILE A 173 5.89 10.90 -3.76
CA ILE A 173 5.41 12.08 -3.04
C ILE A 173 5.94 11.96 -1.62
N ASP A 174 6.86 12.83 -1.26
CA ASP A 174 7.52 12.85 0.05
C ASP A 174 7.24 14.19 0.75
N HIS A 175 7.93 14.45 1.85
CA HIS A 175 7.75 15.70 2.58
C HIS A 175 8.16 16.95 1.77
N GLU A 176 9.18 16.87 0.90
CA GLU A 176 9.67 18.02 0.13
C GLU A 176 8.67 18.49 -0.94
N ASN A 177 8.02 17.54 -1.63
CA ASN A 177 7.11 17.85 -2.72
C ASN A 177 5.61 17.72 -2.36
N ALA A 178 5.27 17.26 -1.15
CA ALA A 178 3.89 17.03 -0.73
C ALA A 178 2.98 18.25 -0.97
N SER A 179 3.46 19.46 -0.69
CA SER A 179 2.69 20.70 -0.83
C SER A 179 2.43 21.13 -2.27
N THR A 180 3.14 20.57 -3.25
CA THR A 180 2.86 20.82 -4.68
C THR A 180 1.72 19.94 -5.18
N VAL A 181 1.46 18.83 -4.47
CA VAL A 181 0.45 17.83 -4.83
C VAL A 181 -0.82 17.96 -4.00
N PHE A 182 -0.68 18.18 -2.70
CA PHE A 182 -1.76 18.22 -1.72
C PHE A 182 -1.99 19.64 -1.23
N GLN A 183 -3.26 20.00 -1.06
CA GLN A 183 -3.65 21.27 -0.44
C GLN A 183 -3.39 21.22 1.07
N GLY A 184 -3.32 22.39 1.73
CA GLY A 184 -3.05 22.51 3.16
C GLY A 184 -3.96 21.62 4.02
N ASP A 185 -5.27 21.64 3.76
CA ASP A 185 -6.24 20.82 4.51
C ASP A 185 -6.04 19.32 4.27
N HIS A 186 -5.56 18.92 3.10
CA HIS A 186 -5.22 17.51 2.81
C HIS A 186 -3.98 17.07 3.58
N LEU A 187 -2.96 17.92 3.69
CA LEU A 187 -1.77 17.61 4.48
C LEU A 187 -2.11 17.50 5.96
N GLN A 188 -2.95 18.40 6.48
CA GLN A 188 -3.47 18.30 7.85
C GLN A 188 -4.22 16.99 8.10
N PHE A 189 -5.01 16.54 7.12
CA PHE A 189 -5.69 15.25 7.20
C PHE A 189 -4.68 14.07 7.26
N LEU A 190 -3.63 14.09 6.44
CA LEU A 190 -2.58 13.06 6.49
C LEU A 190 -1.83 13.06 7.84
N ASP A 191 -1.57 14.23 8.41
CA ASP A 191 -0.97 14.36 9.74
C ASP A 191 -1.86 13.77 10.84
N GLU A 192 -3.17 14.03 10.79
CA GLU A 192 -4.12 13.51 11.79
C GLU A 192 -4.31 12.00 11.65
N LEU A 193 -4.35 11.46 10.43
CA LEU A 193 -4.35 10.02 10.18
C LEU A 193 -3.13 9.35 10.82
N LYS A 194 -1.95 9.95 10.64
CA LYS A 194 -0.71 9.43 11.23
C LYS A 194 -0.74 9.48 12.76
N ARG A 195 -1.20 10.58 13.36
CA ARG A 195 -1.32 10.72 14.82
C ARG A 195 -2.25 9.68 15.40
N THR A 196 -3.38 9.44 14.73
CA THR A 196 -4.35 8.42 15.13
C THR A 196 -3.74 7.02 15.04
N ALA A 197 -3.07 6.69 13.94
CA ALA A 197 -2.35 5.42 13.82
C ALA A 197 -1.25 5.23 14.86
N LYS A 198 -0.59 6.31 15.31
CA LYS A 198 0.39 6.27 16.41
C LYS A 198 -0.29 6.01 17.76
N ARG A 199 -1.38 6.72 18.08
CA ARG A 199 -2.16 6.55 19.31
C ARG A 199 -2.67 5.12 19.45
N ASN A 200 -3.32 4.59 18.41
CA ASN A 200 -3.87 3.23 18.45
C ASN A 200 -2.79 2.18 18.73
N ARG A 201 -1.57 2.34 18.20
CA ARG A 201 -0.46 1.42 18.51
C ARG A 201 0.03 1.53 19.94
N GLU A 202 0.04 2.74 20.50
CA GLU A 202 0.45 2.96 21.89
C GLU A 202 -0.62 2.42 22.86
N GLU A 203 -1.89 2.54 22.50
CA GLU A 203 -3.02 1.95 23.24
C GLU A 203 -3.03 0.42 23.16
N GLU A 204 -2.91 -0.19 21.97
CA GLU A 204 -2.79 -1.65 21.78
C GLU A 204 -1.59 -2.22 22.56
N ALA A 205 -0.43 -1.57 22.51
CA ALA A 205 0.75 -1.99 23.27
C ALA A 205 0.56 -1.84 24.79
N GLY A 206 -0.20 -0.83 25.23
CA GLY A 206 -0.56 -0.64 26.64
C GLY A 206 -1.56 -1.67 27.15
N GLU A 207 -2.53 -2.06 26.33
CA GLU A 207 -3.50 -3.12 26.64
C GLU A 207 -2.82 -4.50 26.70
N GLU A 208 -1.95 -4.84 25.74
CA GLU A 208 -1.17 -6.09 25.77
C GLU A 208 -0.28 -6.16 27.02
N ALA A 209 0.38 -5.06 27.39
CA ALA A 209 1.20 -4.98 28.61
C ALA A 209 0.34 -5.09 29.89
N GLY A 210 -0.88 -4.54 29.90
CA GLY A 210 -1.84 -4.66 31.01
C GLY A 210 -2.38 -6.08 31.17
N GLU A 211 -2.64 -6.78 30.06
CA GLU A 211 -3.03 -8.19 30.07
C GLU A 211 -1.90 -9.11 30.55
N GLU A 212 -0.66 -8.87 30.13
CA GLU A 212 0.49 -9.65 30.63
C GLU A 212 0.73 -9.41 32.13
N ALA A 213 0.67 -8.16 32.58
CA ALA A 213 0.82 -7.81 33.99
C ALA A 213 -0.29 -8.40 34.89
N SER A 214 -1.53 -8.45 34.39
CA SER A 214 -2.65 -9.06 35.12
C SER A 214 -2.53 -10.58 35.21
N LYS A 215 -2.07 -11.26 34.15
CA LYS A 215 -1.75 -12.71 34.16
C LYS A 215 -0.58 -13.03 35.10
N GLU A 216 0.45 -12.18 35.18
CA GLU A 216 1.53 -12.34 36.15
C GLU A 216 1.07 -12.09 37.61
N ALA A 217 0.18 -11.13 37.83
CA ALA A 217 -0.41 -10.85 39.14
C ALA A 217 -1.30 -12.01 39.65
N GLU A 218 -2.06 -12.68 38.78
CA GLU A 218 -2.82 -13.89 39.14
C GLU A 218 -1.90 -15.08 39.47
N ASN A 219 -0.82 -15.27 38.70
CA ASN A 219 0.14 -16.35 38.94
C ASN A 219 0.99 -16.14 40.20
N SER A 220 1.19 -14.89 40.64
CA SER A 220 1.90 -14.59 41.89
C SER A 220 1.01 -14.79 43.14
N LYS A 221 -0.31 -14.56 43.03
CA LYS A 221 -1.28 -14.88 44.09
C LYS A 221 -1.44 -16.39 44.32
N SER A 222 -1.35 -17.20 43.27
CA SER A 222 -1.44 -18.67 43.38
C SER A 222 -0.22 -19.32 44.05
N LYS A 223 0.96 -18.68 44.02
CA LYS A 223 2.19 -19.19 44.65
C LYS A 223 2.31 -18.90 46.16
N LYS A 224 1.56 -17.94 46.72
CA LYS A 224 1.64 -17.57 48.15
C LYS A 224 0.88 -18.52 49.11
N SER A 225 0.13 -19.51 48.60
CA SER A 225 -0.72 -20.40 49.41
C SER A 225 -0.10 -21.77 49.77
N ARG A 226 1.10 -22.12 49.31
CA ARG A 226 1.75 -23.40 49.65
C ARG A 226 2.65 -23.29 50.90
N LYS A 227 2.10 -23.59 52.09
CA LYS A 227 2.88 -23.80 53.33
C LYS A 227 3.85 -24.99 53.19
N PRO A 228 5.06 -24.94 53.76
CA PRO A 228 6.05 -26.02 53.62
C PRO A 228 5.75 -27.20 54.57
N ARG A 229 5.72 -28.42 54.02
CA ARG A 229 5.56 -29.67 54.77
C ARG A 229 6.92 -30.11 55.34
N LYS A 230 6.99 -30.31 56.67
CA LYS A 230 8.18 -30.76 57.42
C LYS A 230 8.74 -32.09 56.87
N LYS A 231 10.07 -32.13 56.64
CA LYS A 231 10.84 -33.34 56.31
C LYS A 231 10.88 -34.32 57.49
N GLN A 232 10.57 -35.59 57.25
CA GLN A 232 10.76 -36.69 58.20
C GLN A 232 12.05 -37.44 57.85
N LYS A 233 13.00 -37.44 58.79
CA LYS A 233 14.31 -38.11 58.77
C LYS A 233 14.10 -39.63 58.83
N ARG A 234 14.68 -40.40 57.90
CA ARG A 234 14.90 -41.85 58.08
C ARG A 234 16.35 -42.09 58.53
N ARG A 235 16.50 -42.70 59.71
CA ARG A 235 17.73 -43.30 60.23
C ARG A 235 17.87 -44.70 59.62
N ASN A 236 19.07 -45.05 59.22
CA ASN A 236 19.65 -46.37 59.49
C ASN A 236 20.79 -46.15 60.48
#